data_AF-A0A9E3DAX9-F1
#
_entry.id   AF-A0A9E3DAX9-F1
#
_cell.length_a   1.000
_cell.length_b   1.000
_cell.length_c   1.000
_cell.angle_alpha   90.00
_cell.angle_beta   90.00
_cell.angle_gamma   90.00
#
_symmetry.space_group_name_H-M   'P 1'
#
loop_
_entity.id
_entity.type
_entity.pdbx_description
1 polymer ?
#
loop_
_entity_poly.entity_id
_entity_poly.type
_entity_poly.pdbx_seq_one_letter_code
_entity_poly.pdbx_strand_id
1 'polypeptide(L)'
;MTLIAQLKEKREERKKALDAAGAILTKAQTEKRSITTEEEQEFDKRHTDGDRLLKEIERLEKQLDSERSLAATATDTRTSGREDFNGAPEKRSTEITPEKKAKFKEFRSMAMRAWFVAGPDNLVPNLRARYNDLNAEVGDEYRALSATTSNAGAATVPTGFVYQLETALKYFGGIIEAADRIPTETGAPLPYPSINDAGNTADALAENAAVRGSSGGSSEADPTYGVVTFNAYDINTGFVLVPIQLLQDSAFDVDAYLAEQLAIRVGRKLNTLCTTGAGSGSNQPQGFVGVATTGATTASGTAISYNDLLALFHSVDPAYRIGPKVGWMFNDSTLLAIRKLVDTNGRPLFIAGGVSEGIQNAQPDTILGKPYWINQDMATIAVNNKTVAFGDFSKYKIREVRQIGLVKAQERFIDLMQIGFLAYQRFDGNLLDAGTHPLKILVQNAS
;
A
#
# COMPACT_ATOMS: atom_id res chain seq x y z
N MET A 1 -19.26 27.21 53.38
CA MET A 1 -20.26 26.13 53.45
C MET A 1 -21.16 26.23 52.22
N THR A 2 -21.56 25.11 51.62
CA THR A 2 -22.49 25.12 50.48
C THR A 2 -23.88 25.62 50.93
N LEU A 3 -24.67 26.22 50.04
CA LEU A 3 -26.04 26.69 50.34
C LEU A 3 -26.90 25.59 50.98
N ILE A 4 -26.72 24.34 50.52
CA ILE A 4 -27.40 23.15 51.07
C ILE A 4 -27.02 22.88 52.53
N ALA A 5 -25.75 23.10 52.91
CA ALA A 5 -25.30 22.92 54.29
C ALA A 5 -25.86 24.00 55.22
N GLN A 6 -25.89 25.27 54.76
CA GLN A 6 -26.48 26.38 55.51
C GLN A 6 -28.00 26.19 55.72
N LEU A 7 -28.70 25.71 54.70
CA LEU A 7 -30.14 25.44 54.77
C LEU A 7 -30.47 24.31 55.76
N LYS A 8 -29.64 23.27 55.83
CA LYS A 8 -29.76 22.19 56.82
C LYS A 8 -29.53 22.71 58.25
N GLU A 9 -28.51 23.53 58.45
CA GLU A 9 -28.18 24.13 59.74
C GLU A 9 -29.33 25.03 60.25
N LYS A 10 -29.85 25.93 59.40
CA LYS A 10 -30.95 26.84 59.75
C LYS A 10 -32.25 26.12 60.08
N ARG A 11 -32.56 25.02 59.38
CA ARG A 11 -33.72 24.17 59.69
C ARG A 11 -33.59 23.51 61.07
N GLU A 12 -32.38 23.09 61.44
CA GLU A 12 -32.12 22.49 62.74
C GLU A 12 -32.19 23.55 63.87
N GLU A 13 -31.66 24.76 63.66
CA GLU A 13 -31.80 25.89 64.59
C GLU A 13 -33.28 26.24 64.82
N ARG A 14 -34.08 26.31 63.75
CA ARG A 14 -35.52 26.60 63.86
C ARG A 14 -36.26 25.52 64.63
N LYS A 15 -35.95 24.25 64.36
CA LYS A 15 -36.53 23.12 65.09
C LYS A 15 -36.23 23.22 66.58
N LYS A 16 -34.97 23.48 66.95
CA LYS A 16 -34.57 23.67 68.36
C LYS A 16 -35.31 24.82 69.04
N ALA A 17 -35.49 25.95 68.36
CA ALA A 17 -36.22 27.09 68.90
C ALA A 17 -37.70 26.77 69.19
N LEU A 18 -38.36 26.06 68.27
CA LEU A 18 -39.76 25.65 68.42
C LEU A 18 -39.94 24.52 69.46
N ASP A 19 -39.03 23.56 69.50
CA ASP A 19 -39.04 22.49 70.51
C ASP A 19 -38.84 23.08 71.92
N ALA A 20 -37.95 24.07 72.06
CA ALA A 20 -37.76 24.80 73.32
C ALA A 20 -38.99 25.62 73.73
N ALA A 21 -39.69 26.25 72.77
CA ALA A 21 -40.96 26.92 73.04
C ALA A 21 -42.05 25.93 73.50
N GLY A 22 -42.15 24.77 72.84
CA GLY A 22 -43.07 23.70 73.22
C GLY A 22 -42.77 23.10 74.61
N ALA A 23 -41.50 23.04 75.00
CA ALA A 23 -41.10 22.59 76.32
C ALA A 23 -41.60 23.51 77.46
N ILE A 24 -41.67 24.83 77.23
CA ILE A 24 -42.22 25.79 78.21
C ILE A 24 -43.71 25.51 78.46
N LEU A 25 -44.49 25.31 77.39
CA LEU A 25 -45.91 24.94 77.48
C LEU A 25 -46.10 23.59 78.19
N THR A 26 -45.26 22.61 77.85
CA THR A 26 -45.32 21.27 78.43
C THR A 26 -45.01 21.31 79.92
N LYS A 27 -44.02 22.11 80.34
CA LYS A 27 -43.65 22.29 81.75
C LYS A 27 -44.79 22.92 82.55
N ALA A 28 -45.39 23.99 82.03
CA ALA A 28 -46.54 24.65 82.67
C ALA A 28 -47.75 23.69 82.82
N GLN A 29 -48.00 22.86 81.81
CA GLN A 29 -49.04 21.82 81.87
C GLN A 29 -48.75 20.74 82.92
N THR A 30 -47.50 20.28 83.02
CA THR A 30 -47.12 19.27 84.02
C THR A 30 -47.20 19.79 85.46
N GLU A 31 -46.89 21.07 85.67
CA GLU A 31 -46.96 21.73 86.97
C GLU A 31 -48.39 22.21 87.32
N LYS A 32 -49.37 21.98 86.43
CA LYS A 32 -50.79 22.39 86.56
C LYS A 32 -50.98 23.87 86.92
N ARG A 33 -50.09 24.73 86.44
CA ARG A 33 -50.15 26.19 86.63
C ARG A 33 -50.32 26.89 85.28
N SER A 34 -50.88 28.08 85.31
CA SER A 34 -50.81 28.98 84.15
C SER A 34 -49.37 29.40 83.91
N ILE A 35 -49.02 29.63 82.64
CA ILE A 35 -47.72 30.21 82.27
C ILE A 35 -47.52 31.53 83.03
N THR A 36 -46.31 31.72 83.57
CA THR A 36 -45.94 32.98 84.22
C THR A 36 -45.66 34.06 83.17
N THR A 37 -45.79 35.33 83.53
CA THR A 37 -45.56 36.45 82.60
C THR A 37 -44.14 36.43 82.00
N GLU A 38 -43.15 35.91 82.72
CA GLU A 38 -41.77 35.76 82.26
C GLU A 38 -41.62 34.61 81.24
N GLU A 39 -42.29 33.48 81.47
CA GLU A 39 -42.33 32.34 80.53
C GLU A 39 -43.13 32.66 79.26
N GLU A 40 -44.17 33.48 79.36
CA GLU A 40 -44.94 33.97 78.21
C GLU A 40 -44.06 34.85 77.31
N GLN A 41 -43.30 35.76 77.90
CA GLN A 41 -42.34 36.59 77.17
C GLN A 41 -41.22 35.76 76.52
N GLU A 42 -40.76 34.68 77.16
CA GLU A 42 -39.74 33.79 76.58
C GLU A 42 -40.31 32.92 75.45
N PHE A 43 -41.56 32.46 75.59
CA PHE A 43 -42.28 31.71 74.56
C PHE A 43 -42.47 32.56 73.29
N ASP A 44 -42.95 33.79 73.43
CA ASP A 44 -43.17 34.71 72.31
C ASP A 44 -41.84 35.06 71.61
N LYS A 45 -40.77 35.30 72.39
CA LYS A 45 -39.42 35.51 71.83
C LYS A 45 -38.95 34.31 71.00
N ARG A 46 -39.13 33.08 71.49
CA ARG A 46 -38.73 31.87 70.76
C ARG A 46 -39.56 31.63 69.50
N HIS A 47 -40.85 31.98 69.50
CA HIS A 47 -41.69 31.93 68.31
C HIS A 47 -41.29 32.98 67.27
N THR A 48 -41.05 34.22 67.70
CA THR A 48 -40.55 35.28 66.80
C THR A 48 -39.19 34.94 66.19
N ASP A 49 -38.29 34.30 66.96
CA ASP A 49 -37.03 33.77 66.44
C ASP A 49 -37.23 32.63 65.43
N GLY A 50 -38.18 31.72 65.69
CA GLY A 50 -38.56 30.65 64.76
C GLY A 50 -39.11 31.17 63.43
N ASP A 51 -39.89 32.26 63.46
CA ASP A 51 -40.43 32.92 62.27
C ASP A 51 -39.36 33.71 61.51
N ARG A 52 -38.41 34.33 62.22
CA ARG A 52 -37.23 34.95 61.62
C ARG A 52 -36.40 33.93 60.86
N LEU A 53 -36.11 32.78 61.47
CA LEU A 53 -35.37 31.69 60.83
C LEU A 53 -36.11 31.09 59.62
N LEU A 54 -37.45 31.04 59.65
CA LEU A 54 -38.24 30.61 58.50
C LEU A 54 -38.03 31.52 57.28
N LYS A 55 -38.09 32.84 57.50
CA LYS A 55 -37.84 33.82 56.43
C LYS A 55 -36.43 33.72 55.85
N GLU A 56 -35.44 33.37 56.67
CA GLU A 56 -34.08 33.12 56.19
C GLU A 56 -33.99 31.83 55.34
N ILE A 57 -34.67 30.76 55.74
CA ILE A 57 -34.73 29.50 54.97
C ILE A 57 -35.37 29.72 53.60
N GLU A 58 -36.50 30.43 53.52
CA GLU A 58 -37.17 30.74 52.25
C GLU A 58 -36.29 31.57 51.31
N ARG A 59 -35.46 32.48 51.84
CA ARG A 59 -34.51 33.25 51.05
C ARG A 59 -33.41 32.35 50.46
N LEU A 60 -32.86 31.44 51.27
CA LEU A 60 -31.84 30.51 50.84
C LEU A 60 -32.37 29.50 49.80
N GLU A 61 -33.62 29.05 49.93
CA GLU A 61 -34.29 28.19 48.94
C GLU A 61 -34.46 28.89 47.60
N LYS A 62 -34.92 30.15 47.60
CA LYS A 62 -35.02 30.95 46.37
C LYS A 62 -33.68 31.17 45.69
N GLN A 63 -32.59 31.36 46.46
CA GLN A 63 -31.25 31.47 45.91
C GLN A 63 -30.79 30.15 45.26
N LEU A 64 -31.03 29.02 45.90
CA LEU A 64 -30.67 27.70 45.37
C LEU A 64 -31.40 27.39 44.06
N ASP A 65 -32.69 27.71 43.97
CA ASP A 65 -33.47 27.52 42.74
C ASP A 65 -33.02 28.47 41.63
N SER A 66 -32.62 29.70 41.98
CA SER A 66 -32.03 30.64 41.03
C SER A 66 -30.71 30.11 40.46
N GLU A 67 -29.80 29.59 41.31
CA GLU A 67 -28.55 28.97 40.86
C GLU A 67 -28.79 27.76 39.94
N ARG A 68 -29.79 26.93 40.26
CA ARG A 68 -30.17 25.79 39.40
C ARG A 68 -30.72 26.24 38.04
N SER A 69 -31.53 27.29 38.01
CA SER A 69 -32.09 27.82 36.76
C SER A 69 -31.03 28.48 35.87
N LEU A 70 -30.05 29.16 36.47
CA LEU A 70 -28.91 29.74 35.77
C LEU A 70 -27.96 28.66 35.24
N ALA A 71 -27.73 27.59 36.01
CA ALA A 71 -26.95 26.44 35.55
C ALA A 71 -27.62 25.72 34.36
N ALA A 72 -28.96 25.66 34.31
CA ALA A 72 -29.69 25.08 33.18
C ALA A 72 -29.63 25.95 31.91
N THR A 73 -29.56 27.28 32.07
CA THR A 73 -29.56 28.25 30.96
C THR A 73 -28.16 28.44 30.35
N ALA A 74 -27.08 28.13 31.09
CA ALA A 74 -25.70 28.22 30.60
C ALA A 74 -25.32 27.19 29.52
N THR A 75 -26.15 26.17 29.29
CA THR A 75 -25.94 25.09 28.31
C THR A 75 -26.54 25.34 26.93
N ASP A 76 -27.23 26.47 26.71
CA ASP A 76 -27.93 26.74 25.44
C ASP A 76 -27.47 28.07 24.81
N THR A 77 -26.37 28.00 24.06
CA THR A 77 -26.01 29.03 23.07
C THR A 77 -26.06 28.41 21.68
N ARG A 78 -27.23 28.46 21.03
CA ARG A 78 -27.37 28.28 19.58
C ARG A 78 -27.72 29.60 18.91
N THR A 79 -26.80 30.06 18.07
CA THR A 79 -27.00 31.16 17.11
C THR A 79 -27.72 30.61 15.88
N SER A 80 -28.90 31.18 15.60
CA SER A 80 -29.63 31.36 14.32
C SER A 80 -29.65 30.23 13.26
N GLY A 81 -30.85 29.83 12.86
CA GLY A 81 -31.08 29.15 11.57
C GLY A 81 -32.41 28.43 11.48
N ARG A 82 -33.38 29.09 10.86
CA ARG A 82 -34.78 28.74 10.60
C ARG A 82 -34.99 27.33 9.99
N GLU A 83 -35.88 26.59 10.65
CA GLU A 83 -36.86 25.58 10.19
C GLU A 83 -36.47 24.61 9.06
N ASP A 84 -36.40 23.32 9.42
CA ASP A 84 -37.03 22.25 8.64
C ASP A 84 -37.55 21.16 9.59
N PHE A 85 -38.87 20.98 9.56
CA PHE A 85 -39.60 19.89 10.21
C PHE A 85 -39.22 18.55 9.55
N ASN A 86 -38.26 17.84 10.13
CA ASN A 86 -38.20 16.37 10.04
C ASN A 86 -37.31 15.79 11.15
N GLY A 87 -37.74 16.00 12.40
CA GLY A 87 -37.13 15.35 13.56
C GLY A 87 -37.68 13.94 13.71
N ALA A 88 -36.84 12.94 13.43
CA ALA A 88 -36.99 11.60 13.99
C ALA A 88 -37.34 11.70 15.50
N PRO A 89 -38.16 10.80 16.07
CA PRO A 89 -38.52 10.89 17.48
C PRO A 89 -37.26 11.01 18.30
N GLU A 90 -37.17 12.09 19.09
CA GLU A 90 -36.06 12.33 20.02
C GLU A 90 -35.78 11.03 20.75
N LYS A 91 -34.56 10.50 20.59
CA LYS A 91 -34.09 9.35 21.35
C LYS A 91 -34.04 9.78 22.82
N ARG A 92 -35.16 9.55 23.52
CA ARG A 92 -35.22 9.57 24.99
C ARG A 92 -34.11 8.63 25.45
N SER A 93 -33.09 9.17 26.12
CA SER A 93 -31.87 8.46 26.47
C SER A 93 -32.19 7.15 27.19
N THR A 94 -31.92 6.01 26.53
CA THR A 94 -32.11 4.65 27.04
C THR A 94 -30.95 4.20 27.92
N GLU A 95 -30.26 5.13 28.61
CA GLU A 95 -29.24 4.75 29.57
C GLU A 95 -29.87 4.32 30.90
N ILE A 96 -30.00 3.00 31.04
CA ILE A 96 -30.34 2.35 32.30
C ILE A 96 -29.10 2.40 33.19
N THR A 97 -29.01 3.41 34.03
CA THR A 97 -27.95 3.55 35.05
C THR A 97 -27.97 2.35 36.02
N PRO A 98 -26.83 1.89 36.55
CA PRO A 98 -26.76 0.74 37.46
C PRO A 98 -27.69 0.88 38.67
N GLU A 99 -27.85 2.11 39.18
CA GLU A 99 -28.76 2.43 40.28
C GLU A 99 -30.24 2.24 39.93
N LYS A 100 -30.65 2.56 38.69
CA LYS A 100 -32.02 2.32 38.21
C LYS A 100 -32.29 0.81 38.11
N LYS A 101 -31.30 0.02 37.67
CA LYS A 101 -31.36 -1.46 37.64
C LYS A 101 -31.49 -2.08 39.04
N ALA A 102 -30.74 -1.57 40.02
CA ALA A 102 -30.80 -2.04 41.41
C ALA A 102 -32.17 -1.77 42.04
N LYS A 103 -32.68 -0.53 41.90
CA LYS A 103 -34.03 -0.16 42.36
C LYS A 103 -35.12 -0.96 41.66
N PHE A 104 -34.96 -1.28 40.39
CA PHE A 104 -35.89 -2.14 39.64
C PHE A 104 -35.90 -3.58 40.19
N LYS A 105 -34.73 -4.16 40.49
CA LYS A 105 -34.62 -5.52 41.06
C LYS A 105 -35.29 -5.61 42.43
N GLU A 106 -35.07 -4.60 43.28
CA GLU A 106 -35.71 -4.50 44.60
C GLU A 106 -37.23 -4.35 44.47
N PHE A 107 -37.71 -3.45 43.62
CA PHE A 107 -39.13 -3.24 43.41
C PHE A 107 -39.82 -4.48 42.83
N ARG A 108 -39.19 -5.16 41.86
CA ARG A 108 -39.70 -6.42 41.31
C ARG A 108 -39.78 -7.53 42.36
N SER A 109 -38.79 -7.61 43.26
CA SER A 109 -38.81 -8.58 44.36
C SER A 109 -39.92 -8.29 45.37
N MET A 110 -40.19 -7.00 45.62
CA MET A 110 -41.27 -6.55 46.52
C MET A 110 -42.64 -6.76 45.90
N ALA A 111 -42.80 -6.49 44.60
CA ALA A 111 -44.02 -6.76 43.85
C ALA A 111 -44.30 -8.28 43.72
N MET A 112 -43.27 -9.10 43.49
CA MET A 112 -43.39 -10.56 43.53
C MET A 112 -43.81 -11.06 44.91
N ARG A 113 -43.19 -10.57 45.98
CA ARG A 113 -43.58 -10.92 47.35
C ARG A 113 -45.03 -10.52 47.67
N ALA A 114 -45.45 -9.32 47.26
CA ALA A 114 -46.82 -8.86 47.42
C ALA A 114 -47.82 -9.73 46.63
N TRP A 115 -47.44 -10.16 45.42
CA TRP A 115 -48.24 -11.05 44.58
C TRP A 115 -48.41 -12.45 45.18
N PHE A 116 -47.33 -13.04 45.74
CA PHE A 116 -47.40 -14.34 46.41
C PHE A 116 -48.18 -14.32 47.74
N VAL A 117 -48.19 -13.18 48.45
CA VAL A 117 -48.83 -13.07 49.77
C VAL A 117 -50.30 -12.68 49.67
N ALA A 118 -50.68 -11.85 48.69
CA ALA A 118 -52.02 -11.25 48.64
C ALA A 118 -52.84 -11.60 47.39
N GLY A 119 -52.28 -12.37 46.46
CA GLY A 119 -52.93 -12.72 45.19
C GLY A 119 -53.02 -11.52 44.22
N PRO A 120 -53.38 -11.78 42.95
CA PRO A 120 -53.33 -10.78 41.86
C PRO A 120 -54.23 -9.55 42.08
N ASP A 121 -55.27 -9.67 42.92
CA ASP A 121 -56.31 -8.65 43.04
C ASP A 121 -56.09 -7.63 44.16
N ASN A 122 -55.07 -7.81 45.01
CA ASN A 122 -54.84 -6.93 46.17
C ASN A 122 -53.51 -6.16 46.13
N LEU A 123 -52.98 -5.92 44.93
CA LEU A 123 -51.87 -4.98 44.73
C LEU A 123 -52.37 -3.55 44.94
N VAL A 124 -51.76 -2.83 45.89
CA VAL A 124 -52.10 -1.44 46.22
C VAL A 124 -52.15 -0.58 44.93
N PRO A 125 -53.17 0.26 44.70
CA PRO A 125 -53.39 0.95 43.41
C PRO A 125 -52.18 1.75 42.88
N ASN A 126 -51.38 2.30 43.80
CA ASN A 126 -50.15 3.03 43.49
C ASN A 126 -49.00 2.13 42.97
N LEU A 127 -48.98 0.84 43.33
CA LEU A 127 -48.00 -0.13 42.83
C LEU A 127 -48.34 -0.60 41.42
N ARG A 128 -49.64 -0.74 41.11
CA ARG A 128 -50.10 -1.16 39.77
C ARG A 128 -49.89 -0.08 38.72
N ALA A 129 -50.19 1.18 39.05
CA ALA A 129 -49.90 2.32 38.18
C ALA A 129 -48.40 2.44 37.89
N ARG A 130 -47.57 2.31 38.93
CA ARG A 130 -46.11 2.38 38.78
C ARG A 130 -45.50 1.19 38.03
N TYR A 131 -46.10 0.00 38.13
CA TYR A 131 -45.70 -1.16 37.33
C TYR A 131 -45.98 -0.95 35.82
N ASN A 132 -47.15 -0.38 35.49
CA ASN A 132 -47.51 -0.10 34.10
C ASN A 132 -46.71 1.07 33.51
N ASP A 133 -46.47 2.13 34.28
CA ASP A 133 -45.64 3.26 33.85
C ASP A 133 -44.18 2.84 33.60
N LEU A 134 -43.62 1.97 34.44
CA LEU A 134 -42.26 1.45 34.22
C LEU A 134 -42.18 0.49 33.03
N ASN A 135 -43.20 -0.34 32.78
CA ASN A 135 -43.22 -1.20 31.60
C ASN A 135 -43.40 -0.41 30.29
N ALA A 136 -44.04 0.76 30.33
CA ALA A 136 -44.11 1.67 29.18
C ALA A 136 -42.80 2.46 28.97
N GLU A 137 -42.02 2.70 30.03
CA GLU A 137 -40.74 3.40 29.99
C GLU A 137 -39.57 2.47 29.57
N VAL A 138 -39.69 1.16 29.84
CA VAL A 138 -38.81 0.10 29.33
C VAL A 138 -39.41 -0.40 28.02
N GLY A 139 -39.15 0.30 26.92
CA GLY A 139 -39.59 -0.11 25.58
C GLY A 139 -39.25 -1.58 25.27
N ASP A 140 -40.09 -2.21 24.44
CA ASP A 140 -40.00 -3.62 24.06
C ASP A 140 -38.54 -4.08 23.83
N GLU A 141 -38.09 -5.08 24.59
CA GLU A 141 -36.77 -5.68 24.41
C GLU A 141 -36.72 -6.45 23.08
N TYR A 142 -36.32 -5.77 22.00
CA TYR A 142 -35.97 -6.43 20.75
C TYR A 142 -34.61 -7.12 20.91
N ARG A 143 -34.61 -8.44 21.10
CA ARG A 143 -33.40 -9.25 20.95
C ARG A 143 -33.09 -9.43 19.46
N ALA A 144 -32.42 -8.45 18.87
CA ALA A 144 -31.98 -8.51 17.48
C ALA A 144 -30.65 -9.28 17.36
N LEU A 145 -30.59 -10.24 16.43
CA LEU A 145 -29.33 -10.80 15.94
C LEU A 145 -28.59 -9.73 15.12
N SER A 146 -27.27 -9.63 15.29
CA SER A 146 -26.37 -8.68 14.64
C SER A 146 -25.38 -9.40 13.73
N ALA A 147 -25.27 -8.90 12.49
CA ALA A 147 -24.37 -9.40 11.45
C ALA A 147 -22.89 -9.03 11.65
N THR A 148 -22.56 -8.19 12.64
CA THR A 148 -21.20 -7.65 12.82
C THR A 148 -20.52 -8.07 14.12
N THR A 149 -21.25 -8.66 15.07
CA THR A 149 -20.72 -9.11 16.37
C THR A 149 -20.67 -10.64 16.47
N SER A 150 -19.51 -11.18 16.89
CA SER A 150 -19.11 -12.60 16.83
C SER A 150 -20.11 -13.62 17.43
N ASN A 151 -21.00 -13.21 18.35
CA ASN A 151 -21.94 -14.12 19.03
C ASN A 151 -23.42 -13.84 18.75
N ALA A 152 -23.73 -12.95 17.80
CA ALA A 152 -25.11 -12.55 17.50
C ALA A 152 -25.53 -12.78 16.04
N GLY A 153 -24.82 -13.60 15.26
CA GLY A 153 -25.14 -13.87 13.86
C GLY A 153 -24.04 -13.47 12.86
N ALA A 154 -22.98 -12.79 13.29
CA ALA A 154 -21.84 -12.49 12.42
C ALA A 154 -21.16 -13.76 11.87
N ALA A 155 -21.14 -14.86 12.64
CA ALA A 155 -20.62 -16.14 12.19
C ALA A 155 -21.44 -16.79 11.07
N THR A 156 -22.69 -16.34 10.84
CA THR A 156 -23.51 -16.80 9.71
C THR A 156 -23.32 -15.95 8.46
N VAL A 157 -22.52 -14.87 8.53
CA VAL A 157 -22.19 -14.03 7.38
C VAL A 157 -20.89 -14.55 6.75
N PRO A 158 -20.90 -15.05 5.51
CA PRO A 158 -19.68 -15.43 4.82
C PRO A 158 -18.77 -14.20 4.68
N THR A 159 -17.50 -14.35 5.06
CA THR A 159 -16.50 -13.33 4.77
C THR A 159 -16.28 -13.26 3.27
N GLY A 160 -16.37 -12.05 2.70
CA GLY A 160 -16.05 -11.84 1.30
C GLY A 160 -14.59 -12.20 1.02
N PHE A 161 -14.36 -12.88 -0.10
CA PHE A 161 -13.02 -13.14 -0.62
C PHE A 161 -12.87 -12.43 -1.95
N VAL A 162 -11.74 -11.73 -2.13
CA VAL A 162 -11.40 -11.15 -3.43
C VAL A 162 -10.72 -12.24 -4.25
N TYR A 163 -11.34 -12.61 -5.37
CA TYR A 163 -10.89 -13.69 -6.26
C TYR A 163 -9.63 -13.36 -7.08
N GLN A 164 -8.88 -12.33 -6.70
CA GLN A 164 -7.70 -11.86 -7.40
C GLN A 164 -6.56 -11.67 -6.41
N LEU A 165 -5.39 -12.18 -6.77
CA LEU A 165 -4.15 -11.93 -6.05
C LEU A 165 -3.47 -10.69 -6.59
N GLU A 166 -2.96 -9.84 -5.71
CA GLU A 166 -2.03 -8.77 -6.07
C GLU A 166 -0.67 -9.39 -6.42
N THR A 167 -0.17 -9.09 -7.62
CA THR A 167 1.12 -9.60 -8.10
C THR A 167 2.20 -8.53 -7.97
N ALA A 168 3.32 -8.89 -7.34
CA ALA A 168 4.48 -8.01 -7.27
C ALA A 168 5.11 -7.86 -8.65
N LEU A 169 5.15 -6.61 -9.14
CA LEU A 169 5.75 -6.28 -10.43
C LEU A 169 7.27 -6.11 -10.28
N LYS A 170 8.01 -6.75 -11.18
CA LYS A 170 9.45 -6.51 -11.36
C LYS A 170 9.73 -6.41 -12.84
N TYR A 171 10.24 -5.26 -13.26
CA TYR A 171 10.53 -4.94 -14.66
C TYR A 171 11.68 -5.80 -15.20
N PHE A 172 11.51 -6.31 -16.42
CA PHE A 172 12.49 -7.07 -17.20
C PHE A 172 12.14 -6.92 -18.69
N GLY A 173 13.08 -7.18 -19.60
CA GLY A 173 12.77 -7.26 -21.04
C GLY A 173 13.47 -6.24 -21.95
N GLY A 174 14.37 -5.40 -21.42
CA GLY A 174 15.08 -4.40 -22.21
C GLY A 174 15.80 -4.96 -23.44
N ILE A 175 16.43 -6.13 -23.33
CA ILE A 175 17.11 -6.76 -24.49
C ILE A 175 16.14 -7.45 -25.46
N ILE A 176 15.00 -7.95 -24.98
CA ILE A 176 14.01 -8.65 -25.82
C ILE A 176 13.31 -7.64 -26.75
N GLU A 177 13.10 -6.41 -26.28
CA GLU A 177 12.55 -5.31 -27.07
C GLU A 177 13.58 -4.76 -28.08
N ALA A 178 14.84 -4.63 -27.66
CA ALA A 178 15.89 -4.04 -28.48
C ALA A 178 16.47 -5.01 -29.53
N ALA A 179 16.52 -6.31 -29.27
CA ALA A 179 17.13 -7.30 -30.15
C ALA A 179 16.18 -7.82 -31.25
N ASP A 180 16.72 -8.53 -32.23
CA ASP A 180 15.93 -9.23 -33.25
C ASP A 180 15.71 -10.69 -32.87
N ARG A 181 14.47 -11.17 -33.01
CA ARG A 181 14.07 -12.54 -32.69
C ARG A 181 14.03 -13.42 -33.93
N ILE A 182 14.55 -14.63 -33.81
CA ILE A 182 14.56 -15.66 -34.85
C ILE A 182 13.80 -16.89 -34.32
N PRO A 183 12.50 -17.04 -34.62
CA PRO A 183 11.76 -18.22 -34.26
C PRO A 183 12.20 -19.41 -35.12
N THR A 184 12.42 -20.57 -34.50
CA THR A 184 12.82 -21.81 -35.17
C THR A 184 12.02 -22.99 -34.63
N GLU A 185 11.69 -23.96 -35.48
CA GLU A 185 10.90 -25.14 -35.07
C GLU A 185 11.76 -26.24 -34.44
N THR A 186 13.04 -26.31 -34.83
CA THR A 186 14.00 -27.32 -34.41
C THR A 186 15.16 -26.69 -33.64
N GLY A 187 15.80 -27.49 -32.79
CA GLY A 187 16.98 -27.07 -32.02
C GLY A 187 18.32 -27.39 -32.71
N ALA A 188 18.32 -27.69 -34.01
CA ALA A 188 19.55 -27.97 -34.75
C ALA A 188 20.46 -26.72 -34.75
N PRO A 189 21.80 -26.85 -34.66
CA PRO A 189 22.69 -25.69 -34.74
C PRO A 189 22.39 -24.86 -35.99
N LEU A 190 22.23 -23.54 -35.82
CA LEU A 190 21.93 -22.60 -36.88
C LEU A 190 23.17 -21.73 -37.14
N PRO A 191 24.03 -22.09 -38.11
CA PRO A 191 25.18 -21.27 -38.47
C PRO A 191 24.70 -20.01 -39.20
N TYR A 192 25.16 -18.85 -38.73
CA TYR A 192 24.96 -17.57 -39.39
C TYR A 192 26.27 -17.12 -40.02
N PRO A 193 26.39 -17.13 -41.36
CA PRO A 193 27.61 -16.69 -42.01
C PRO A 193 27.79 -15.18 -41.85
N SER A 194 29.03 -14.77 -41.67
CA SER A 194 29.47 -13.37 -41.58
C SER A 194 30.59 -13.16 -42.59
N ILE A 195 30.67 -11.94 -43.11
CA ILE A 195 31.70 -11.51 -44.04
C ILE A 195 32.23 -10.16 -43.56
N ASN A 196 33.53 -9.97 -43.66
CA ASN A 196 34.17 -8.68 -43.44
C ASN A 196 35.09 -8.35 -44.61
N ASP A 197 34.71 -7.28 -45.32
CA ASP A 197 35.43 -6.66 -46.42
C ASP A 197 35.67 -5.17 -46.14
N ALA A 198 35.38 -4.69 -44.93
CA ALA A 198 35.35 -3.26 -44.62
C ALA A 198 36.73 -2.59 -44.66
N GLY A 199 37.81 -3.38 -44.55
CA GLY A 199 39.19 -2.89 -44.64
C GLY A 199 39.76 -2.88 -46.07
N ASN A 200 39.09 -3.51 -47.03
CA ASN A 200 39.57 -3.62 -48.39
C ASN A 200 39.11 -2.40 -49.21
N THR A 201 40.02 -1.81 -49.99
CA THR A 201 39.75 -0.63 -50.82
C THR A 201 40.25 -0.84 -52.24
N ALA A 202 39.64 -0.14 -53.19
CA ALA A 202 40.08 -0.14 -54.58
C ALA A 202 41.38 0.67 -54.73
N ASP A 203 42.28 0.20 -55.58
CA ASP A 203 43.52 0.92 -55.89
C ASP A 203 43.33 1.91 -57.04
N ALA A 204 44.03 3.05 -56.98
CA ALA A 204 44.17 3.95 -58.11
C ALA A 204 45.24 3.41 -59.07
N LEU A 205 44.88 3.16 -60.33
CA LEU A 205 45.78 2.61 -61.33
C LEU A 205 46.21 3.69 -62.34
N ALA A 206 47.52 3.80 -62.58
CA ALA A 206 48.08 4.67 -63.62
C ALA A 206 48.03 4.02 -65.00
N GLU A 207 48.07 4.83 -66.07
CA GLU A 207 48.16 4.32 -67.44
C GLU A 207 49.42 3.44 -67.60
N ASN A 208 49.23 2.24 -68.16
CA ASN A 208 50.28 1.23 -68.37
C ASN A 208 50.92 0.67 -67.07
N ALA A 209 50.28 0.80 -65.91
CA ALA A 209 50.68 0.13 -64.68
C ALA A 209 50.00 -1.25 -64.53
N ALA A 210 50.69 -2.16 -63.84
CA ALA A 210 50.16 -3.49 -63.51
C ALA A 210 49.01 -3.36 -62.49
N VAL A 211 47.89 -4.06 -62.74
CA VAL A 211 46.76 -4.16 -61.81
C VAL A 211 47.21 -4.87 -60.53
N ARG A 212 46.68 -4.48 -59.36
CA ARG A 212 46.89 -5.18 -58.08
C ARG A 212 46.73 -6.71 -58.26
N GLY A 213 47.67 -7.51 -57.75
CA GLY A 213 47.66 -8.98 -57.90
C GLY A 213 48.22 -9.54 -59.22
N SER A 214 48.39 -8.71 -60.26
CA SER A 214 49.15 -9.12 -61.46
C SER A 214 50.67 -9.01 -61.20
N SER A 215 51.45 -9.95 -61.75
CA SER A 215 52.88 -10.15 -61.46
C SER A 215 53.69 -8.85 -61.37
N GLY A 216 53.94 -8.36 -60.15
CA GLY A 216 54.69 -7.13 -59.87
C GLY A 216 53.90 -5.98 -59.22
N GLY A 217 52.59 -6.10 -59.01
CA GLY A 217 51.75 -5.13 -58.28
C GLY A 217 51.55 -5.45 -56.79
N SER A 218 51.00 -4.49 -56.04
CA SER A 218 50.65 -4.59 -54.61
C SER A 218 49.86 -5.87 -54.27
N SER A 219 50.00 -6.37 -53.03
CA SER A 219 49.37 -7.62 -52.54
C SER A 219 47.86 -7.64 -52.71
N GLU A 220 47.31 -8.79 -53.12
CA GLU A 220 45.86 -9.07 -53.17
C GLU A 220 45.24 -8.97 -51.78
N ALA A 221 43.99 -8.49 -51.72
CA ALA A 221 43.23 -8.35 -50.49
C ALA A 221 41.88 -9.05 -50.65
N ASP A 222 41.72 -10.18 -49.97
CA ASP A 222 40.51 -11.00 -50.02
C ASP A 222 39.55 -10.69 -48.86
N PRO A 223 38.23 -10.83 -49.06
CA PRO A 223 37.27 -10.73 -47.97
C PRO A 223 37.41 -11.91 -47.01
N THR A 224 37.25 -11.64 -45.71
CA THR A 224 37.30 -12.66 -44.67
C THR A 224 35.90 -13.16 -44.33
N TYR A 225 35.74 -14.48 -44.20
CA TYR A 225 34.48 -15.11 -43.83
C TYR A 225 34.57 -15.71 -42.44
N GLY A 226 33.48 -15.61 -41.67
CA GLY A 226 33.32 -16.22 -40.36
C GLY A 226 31.93 -16.81 -40.18
N VAL A 227 31.72 -17.57 -39.11
CA VAL A 227 30.40 -18.15 -38.80
C VAL A 227 30.11 -17.97 -37.32
N VAL A 228 28.92 -17.43 -37.02
CA VAL A 228 28.37 -17.38 -35.66
C VAL A 228 27.27 -18.44 -35.57
N THR A 229 27.49 -19.47 -34.75
CA THR A 229 26.52 -20.57 -34.60
C THR A 229 25.58 -20.31 -33.43
N PHE A 230 24.27 -20.36 -33.70
CA PHE A 230 23.23 -20.35 -32.67
C PHE A 230 22.84 -21.78 -32.32
N ASN A 231 22.97 -22.15 -31.05
CA ASN A 231 22.54 -23.43 -30.49
C ASN A 231 21.10 -23.33 -29.95
N ALA A 232 20.71 -24.30 -29.13
CA ALA A 232 19.41 -24.35 -28.46
C ALA A 232 19.62 -24.77 -27.00
N TYR A 233 19.74 -23.79 -26.10
CA TYR A 233 19.92 -24.02 -24.68
C TYR A 233 18.56 -24.10 -23.97
N ASP A 234 18.44 -25.03 -23.05
CA ASP A 234 17.20 -25.26 -22.31
C ASP A 234 17.20 -24.43 -21.03
N ILE A 235 16.16 -23.62 -20.84
CA ILE A 235 15.86 -23.00 -19.55
C ILE A 235 14.56 -23.53 -18.99
N ASN A 236 14.50 -23.61 -17.67
CA ASN A 236 13.32 -24.03 -16.95
C ASN A 236 13.18 -23.28 -15.63
N THR A 237 11.98 -23.31 -15.06
CA THR A 237 11.64 -22.63 -13.80
C THR A 237 11.88 -23.47 -12.55
N GLY A 238 12.24 -24.75 -12.71
CA GLY A 238 12.05 -25.77 -11.67
C GLY A 238 10.57 -26.09 -11.42
N PHE A 239 10.31 -27.17 -10.68
CA PHE A 239 8.96 -27.55 -10.30
C PHE A 239 8.42 -26.65 -9.18
N VAL A 240 7.22 -26.12 -9.37
CA VAL A 240 6.38 -25.57 -8.31
C VAL A 240 5.36 -26.65 -7.93
N LEU A 241 5.46 -27.15 -6.71
CA LEU A 241 4.59 -28.21 -6.21
C LEU A 241 3.35 -27.62 -5.55
N VAL A 242 2.17 -28.10 -5.95
CA VAL A 242 0.88 -27.64 -5.44
C VAL A 242 0.08 -28.84 -4.94
N PRO A 243 -0.40 -28.86 -3.70
CA PRO A 243 -1.29 -29.91 -3.20
C PRO A 243 -2.60 -29.97 -3.99
N ILE A 244 -3.09 -31.17 -4.27
CA ILE A 244 -4.36 -31.36 -4.99
C ILE A 244 -5.53 -30.73 -4.23
N GLN A 245 -5.52 -30.79 -2.90
CA GLN A 245 -6.55 -30.18 -2.06
C GLN A 245 -6.60 -28.66 -2.25
N LEU A 246 -5.43 -28.00 -2.37
CA LEU A 246 -5.38 -26.56 -2.63
C LEU A 246 -5.99 -26.21 -4.00
N LEU A 247 -5.79 -27.05 -5.01
CA LEU A 247 -6.39 -26.84 -6.33
C LEU A 247 -7.92 -27.05 -6.32
N GLN A 248 -8.43 -27.93 -5.47
CA GLN A 248 -9.87 -28.23 -5.35
C GLN A 248 -10.62 -27.18 -4.51
N ASP A 249 -9.99 -26.73 -3.42
CA ASP A 249 -10.62 -25.85 -2.43
C ASP A 249 -10.35 -24.37 -2.73
N SER A 250 -9.42 -24.06 -3.63
CA SER A 250 -9.12 -22.67 -4.00
C SER A 250 -10.31 -22.01 -4.66
N ALA A 251 -10.65 -20.82 -4.17
CA ALA A 251 -11.70 -19.98 -4.72
C ALA A 251 -11.32 -19.38 -6.09
N PHE A 252 -10.02 -19.30 -6.43
CA PHE A 252 -9.51 -18.75 -7.69
C PHE A 252 -8.65 -19.77 -8.45
N ASP A 253 -8.48 -19.54 -9.76
CA ASP A 253 -7.74 -20.42 -10.66
C ASP A 253 -6.22 -20.35 -10.42
N VAL A 254 -5.72 -21.30 -9.63
CA VAL A 254 -4.29 -21.43 -9.31
C VAL A 254 -3.48 -21.89 -10.53
N ASP A 255 -4.08 -22.66 -11.44
CA ASP A 255 -3.39 -23.20 -12.61
C ASP A 255 -3.04 -22.07 -13.59
N ALA A 256 -4.01 -21.21 -13.90
CA ALA A 256 -3.80 -20.04 -14.76
C ALA A 256 -2.83 -19.03 -14.13
N TYR A 257 -2.97 -18.79 -12.82
CA TYR A 257 -2.08 -17.91 -12.08
C TYR A 257 -0.63 -18.39 -12.11
N LEU A 258 -0.40 -19.68 -11.85
CA LEU A 258 0.95 -20.26 -11.90
C LEU A 258 1.51 -20.25 -13.32
N ALA A 259 0.70 -20.53 -14.33
CA ALA A 259 1.14 -20.46 -15.73
C ALA A 259 1.71 -19.07 -16.08
N GLU A 260 1.00 -18.00 -15.71
CA GLU A 260 1.46 -16.62 -15.94
C GLU A 260 2.75 -16.30 -15.17
N GLN A 261 2.81 -16.65 -13.88
CA GLN A 261 3.98 -16.38 -13.05
C GLN A 261 5.22 -17.17 -13.52
N LEU A 262 5.04 -18.41 -13.96
CA LEU A 262 6.13 -19.22 -14.51
C LEU A 262 6.60 -18.68 -15.85
N ALA A 263 5.71 -18.21 -16.73
CA ALA A 263 6.08 -17.56 -17.98
C ALA A 263 6.91 -16.28 -17.74
N ILE A 264 6.50 -15.45 -16.77
CA ILE A 264 7.25 -14.25 -16.37
C ILE A 264 8.65 -14.62 -15.85
N ARG A 265 8.79 -15.70 -15.07
CA ARG A 265 10.10 -16.18 -14.60
C ARG A 265 11.02 -16.59 -15.75
N VAL A 266 10.48 -17.30 -16.74
CA VAL A 266 11.24 -17.67 -17.96
C VAL A 266 11.72 -16.42 -18.68
N GLY A 267 10.84 -15.43 -18.91
CA GLY A 267 11.21 -14.18 -19.56
C GLY A 267 12.28 -13.39 -18.81
N ARG A 268 12.23 -13.35 -17.47
CA ARG A 268 13.28 -12.73 -16.64
C ARG A 268 14.62 -13.43 -16.84
N LYS A 269 14.65 -14.77 -16.77
CA LYS A 269 15.88 -15.53 -16.95
C LYS A 269 16.45 -15.38 -18.37
N LEU A 270 15.59 -15.31 -19.38
CA LEU A 270 15.97 -15.03 -20.76
C LEU A 270 16.67 -13.69 -20.87
N ASN A 271 16.07 -12.62 -20.32
CA ASN A 271 16.67 -11.28 -20.30
C ASN A 271 18.06 -11.29 -19.63
N THR A 272 18.21 -11.96 -18.47
CA THR A 272 19.50 -12.05 -17.77
C THR A 272 20.55 -12.77 -18.61
N LEU A 273 20.21 -13.91 -19.20
CA LEU A 273 21.14 -14.70 -20.01
C LEU A 273 21.53 -13.97 -21.31
N CYS A 274 20.60 -13.28 -21.96
CA CYS A 274 20.89 -12.45 -23.12
C CYS A 274 21.73 -11.21 -22.78
N THR A 275 21.70 -10.75 -21.53
CA THR A 275 22.48 -9.59 -21.07
C THR A 275 23.88 -10.01 -20.64
N THR A 276 23.99 -10.90 -19.65
CA THR A 276 25.26 -11.25 -18.97
C THR A 276 25.63 -12.74 -19.07
N GLY A 277 25.04 -13.49 -19.99
CA GLY A 277 25.35 -14.90 -20.18
C GLY A 277 26.82 -15.15 -20.51
N ALA A 278 27.45 -16.06 -19.75
CA ALA A 278 28.83 -16.54 -19.92
C ALA A 278 29.10 -17.32 -21.23
N GLY A 279 28.08 -17.68 -22.01
CA GLY A 279 28.26 -18.30 -23.32
C GLY A 279 28.45 -19.83 -23.34
N SER A 280 28.83 -20.31 -24.53
CA SER A 280 28.87 -21.74 -24.90
C SER A 280 29.72 -22.61 -23.99
N GLY A 281 30.74 -22.07 -23.31
CA GLY A 281 31.55 -22.82 -22.33
C GLY A 281 30.81 -23.17 -21.04
N SER A 282 29.62 -22.62 -20.82
CA SER A 282 28.81 -22.79 -19.61
C SER A 282 27.41 -23.34 -19.89
N ASN A 283 27.17 -23.94 -21.06
CA ASN A 283 25.85 -24.46 -21.49
C ASN A 283 24.72 -23.42 -21.41
N GLN A 284 25.04 -22.17 -21.72
CA GLN A 284 24.07 -21.07 -21.71
C GLN A 284 24.35 -20.08 -22.83
N PRO A 285 23.37 -19.24 -23.20
CA PRO A 285 23.55 -18.22 -24.22
C PRO A 285 24.67 -17.23 -23.93
N GLN A 286 25.15 -16.60 -24.99
CA GLN A 286 26.17 -15.58 -24.91
C GLN A 286 25.52 -14.20 -24.73
N GLY A 287 25.73 -13.59 -23.57
CA GLY A 287 25.22 -12.25 -23.28
C GLY A 287 25.95 -11.18 -24.08
N PHE A 288 25.23 -10.16 -24.55
CA PHE A 288 25.84 -9.08 -25.32
C PHE A 288 26.91 -8.33 -24.51
N VAL A 289 26.77 -8.25 -23.17
CA VAL A 289 27.75 -7.60 -22.29
C VAL A 289 29.11 -8.29 -22.33
N GLY A 290 29.11 -9.60 -22.52
CA GLY A 290 30.32 -10.42 -22.60
C GLY A 290 31.08 -10.26 -23.91
N VAL A 291 30.37 -10.09 -25.04
CA VAL A 291 30.95 -10.08 -26.40
C VAL A 291 31.26 -8.68 -26.91
N ALA A 292 30.40 -7.71 -26.60
CA ALA A 292 30.57 -6.36 -27.11
C ALA A 292 31.87 -5.75 -26.60
N THR A 293 32.59 -5.10 -27.51
CA THR A 293 33.91 -4.54 -27.22
C THR A 293 33.81 -3.25 -26.43
N THR A 294 34.86 -2.92 -25.68
CA THR A 294 34.92 -1.65 -24.95
C THR A 294 35.01 -0.51 -25.95
N GLY A 295 34.05 0.41 -25.90
CA GLY A 295 34.05 1.62 -26.74
C GLY A 295 34.68 2.82 -26.05
N ALA A 296 34.50 2.94 -24.74
CA ALA A 296 35.12 3.96 -23.93
C ALA A 296 35.29 3.46 -22.48
N THR A 297 36.23 4.07 -21.76
CA THR A 297 36.40 3.88 -20.32
C THR A 297 36.14 5.22 -19.66
N THR A 298 35.33 5.25 -18.59
CA THR A 298 35.05 6.50 -17.89
C THR A 298 36.30 7.08 -17.26
N ALA A 299 36.29 8.38 -16.99
CA ALA A 299 37.36 8.99 -16.19
C ALA A 299 37.32 8.54 -14.72
N SER A 300 36.12 8.31 -14.16
CA SER A 300 35.88 7.91 -12.76
C SER A 300 35.19 6.55 -12.68
N GLY A 301 35.60 5.69 -11.75
CA GLY A 301 34.93 4.41 -11.49
C GLY A 301 33.56 4.51 -10.80
N THR A 302 33.18 5.70 -10.32
CA THR A 302 31.98 5.93 -9.48
C THR A 302 30.99 6.92 -10.09
N ALA A 303 31.33 7.54 -11.23
CA ALA A 303 30.50 8.54 -11.88
C ALA A 303 30.64 8.45 -13.40
N ILE A 304 29.55 8.75 -14.10
CA ILE A 304 29.52 8.91 -15.54
C ILE A 304 29.43 10.40 -15.84
N SER A 305 30.26 10.89 -16.75
CA SER A 305 30.19 12.25 -17.27
C SER A 305 29.56 12.28 -18.68
N TYR A 306 29.15 13.49 -19.12
CA TYR A 306 28.68 13.69 -20.49
C TYR A 306 29.75 13.31 -21.54
N ASN A 307 31.03 13.61 -21.25
CA ASN A 307 32.13 13.30 -22.15
C ASN A 307 32.32 11.79 -22.33
N ASP A 308 32.07 10.99 -21.29
CA ASP A 308 32.15 9.52 -21.38
C ASP A 308 31.07 8.95 -22.33
N LEU A 309 29.85 9.50 -22.25
CA LEU A 309 28.76 9.12 -23.16
C LEU A 309 29.06 9.55 -24.60
N LEU A 310 29.63 10.74 -24.79
CA LEU A 310 30.02 11.23 -26.10
C LEU A 310 31.15 10.39 -26.71
N ALA A 311 32.15 10.01 -25.90
CA ALA A 311 33.22 9.12 -26.31
C ALA A 311 32.67 7.76 -26.75
N LEU A 312 31.74 7.16 -25.98
CA LEU A 312 31.08 5.93 -26.37
C LEU A 312 30.28 6.09 -27.67
N PHE A 313 29.55 7.20 -27.84
CA PHE A 313 28.79 7.48 -29.06
C PHE A 313 29.68 7.54 -30.31
N HIS A 314 30.80 8.24 -30.22
CA HIS A 314 31.74 8.39 -31.34
C HIS A 314 32.67 7.18 -31.53
N SER A 315 32.74 6.26 -30.56
CA SER A 315 33.47 5.00 -30.71
C SER A 315 32.79 4.04 -31.69
N VAL A 316 31.48 4.17 -31.91
CA VAL A 316 30.72 3.35 -32.86
C VAL A 316 30.75 3.99 -34.24
N ASP A 317 30.98 3.17 -35.27
CA ASP A 317 31.00 3.64 -36.66
C ASP A 317 29.68 4.33 -37.03
N PRO A 318 29.70 5.47 -37.74
CA PRO A 318 28.48 6.12 -38.26
C PRO A 318 27.49 5.17 -38.95
N ALA A 319 27.96 4.13 -39.65
CA ALA A 319 27.13 3.13 -40.30
C ALA A 319 26.20 2.39 -39.33
N TYR A 320 26.66 2.11 -38.11
CA TYR A 320 25.84 1.49 -37.06
C TYR A 320 25.05 2.52 -36.25
N ARG A 321 25.44 3.81 -36.28
CA ARG A 321 24.69 4.89 -35.61
C ARG A 321 23.40 5.29 -36.31
N ILE A 322 23.23 4.90 -37.57
CA ILE A 322 22.00 5.09 -38.35
C ILE A 322 21.19 3.80 -38.48
N GLY A 323 21.58 2.73 -37.77
CA GLY A 323 20.91 1.43 -37.82
C GLY A 323 19.46 1.48 -37.32
N PRO A 324 18.64 0.46 -37.66
CA PRO A 324 17.21 0.45 -37.36
C PRO A 324 16.90 0.37 -35.85
N LYS A 325 17.76 -0.29 -35.08
CA LYS A 325 17.61 -0.45 -33.62
C LYS A 325 18.84 0.06 -32.87
N VAL A 326 19.30 1.25 -33.28
CA VAL A 326 20.34 1.96 -32.55
C VAL A 326 19.78 2.59 -31.27
N GLY A 327 20.48 2.42 -30.16
CA GLY A 327 20.12 3.10 -28.93
C GLY A 327 21.05 2.77 -27.77
N TRP A 328 20.65 3.23 -26.58
CA TRP A 328 21.37 3.03 -25.34
C TRP A 328 20.72 1.93 -24.51
N MET A 329 21.50 1.18 -23.73
CA MET A 329 20.97 0.27 -22.74
C MET A 329 21.78 0.35 -21.44
N PHE A 330 21.08 0.48 -20.31
CA PHE A 330 21.68 0.60 -18.99
C PHE A 330 20.66 0.31 -17.88
N ASN A 331 21.14 0.21 -16.64
CA ASN A 331 20.32 0.08 -15.44
C ASN A 331 19.61 1.41 -15.10
N ASP A 332 18.45 1.37 -14.43
CA ASP A 332 17.71 2.58 -14.04
C ASP A 332 18.50 3.49 -13.07
N SER A 333 19.34 2.91 -12.20
CA SER A 333 20.26 3.69 -11.37
C SER A 333 21.27 4.50 -12.20
N THR A 334 21.67 3.97 -13.35
CA THR A 334 22.53 4.68 -14.32
C THR A 334 21.76 5.79 -15.03
N LEU A 335 20.47 5.58 -15.34
CA LEU A 335 19.60 6.64 -15.88
C LEU A 335 19.52 7.82 -14.92
N LEU A 336 19.35 7.55 -13.62
CA LEU A 336 19.35 8.57 -12.58
C LEU A 336 20.67 9.34 -12.54
N ALA A 337 21.82 8.67 -12.68
CA ALA A 337 23.12 9.34 -12.76
C ALA A 337 23.23 10.25 -13.99
N ILE A 338 22.74 9.81 -15.15
CA ILE A 338 22.72 10.60 -16.39
C ILE A 338 21.80 11.82 -16.25
N ARG A 339 20.61 11.66 -15.64
CA ARG A 339 19.66 12.78 -15.43
C ARG A 339 20.17 13.81 -14.43
N LYS A 340 21.08 13.44 -13.53
CA LYS A 340 21.71 14.33 -12.56
C LYS A 340 22.86 15.17 -13.15
N LEU A 341 23.25 14.93 -14.39
CA LEU A 341 24.29 15.73 -15.03
C LEU A 341 23.82 17.17 -15.23
N VAL A 342 24.63 18.11 -14.73
CA VAL A 342 24.38 19.55 -14.82
C VAL A 342 25.55 20.25 -15.51
N ASP A 343 25.28 21.41 -16.11
CA ASP A 343 26.30 22.33 -16.58
C ASP A 343 26.95 23.09 -15.40
N THR A 344 27.96 23.92 -15.69
CA THR A 344 28.63 24.75 -14.68
C THR A 344 27.70 25.76 -13.99
N ASN A 345 26.55 26.08 -14.61
CA ASN A 345 25.53 26.97 -14.06
C ASN A 345 24.44 26.21 -13.27
N GLY A 346 24.59 24.89 -13.07
CA GLY A 346 23.64 24.04 -12.35
C GLY A 346 22.39 23.66 -13.15
N ARG A 347 22.36 23.91 -14.47
CA ARG A 347 21.24 23.54 -15.34
C ARG A 347 21.38 22.06 -15.75
N PRO A 348 20.31 21.24 -15.63
CA PRO A 348 20.35 19.86 -16.10
C PRO A 348 20.65 19.78 -17.60
N LEU A 349 21.61 18.92 -17.97
CA LEU A 349 21.93 18.64 -19.38
C LEU A 349 20.84 17.80 -20.06
N PHE A 350 20.19 16.94 -19.28
CA PHE A 350 19.07 16.14 -19.74
C PHE A 350 17.76 16.89 -19.52
N ILE A 351 17.14 17.35 -20.59
CA ILE A 351 15.79 17.92 -20.57
C ILE A 351 14.84 16.81 -21.03
N ALA A 352 14.04 16.29 -20.10
CA ALA A 352 12.99 15.33 -20.45
C ALA A 352 11.97 16.01 -21.37
N GLY A 353 11.51 15.32 -22.40
CA GLY A 353 10.65 15.81 -23.48
C GLY A 353 9.23 16.23 -23.06
N GLY A 354 8.98 16.41 -21.76
CA GLY A 354 7.70 16.80 -21.17
C GLY A 354 7.73 18.03 -20.26
N VAL A 355 8.88 18.72 -20.09
CA VAL A 355 8.95 19.89 -19.18
C VAL A 355 9.49 21.17 -19.83
N SER A 356 9.69 21.20 -21.16
CA SER A 356 9.82 22.48 -21.86
C SER A 356 8.43 22.97 -22.29
N GLU A 357 7.87 23.86 -21.48
CA GLU A 357 6.85 24.85 -21.85
C GLU A 357 5.85 24.46 -22.96
N GLY A 358 4.73 23.84 -22.59
CA GLY A 358 3.46 23.99 -23.33
C GLY A 358 3.34 23.33 -24.72
N ILE A 359 4.29 22.51 -25.18
CA ILE A 359 4.19 21.84 -26.48
C ILE A 359 3.48 20.48 -26.33
N GLN A 360 2.31 20.34 -26.95
CA GLN A 360 1.43 19.15 -26.92
C GLN A 360 1.98 17.87 -27.59
N ASN A 361 3.28 17.79 -27.86
CA ASN A 361 3.92 16.61 -28.43
C ASN A 361 5.00 16.13 -27.44
N ALA A 362 4.63 15.21 -26.56
CA ALA A 362 5.59 14.53 -25.67
C ALA A 362 6.62 13.81 -26.55
N GLN A 363 7.76 14.46 -26.80
CA GLN A 363 8.83 13.86 -27.57
C GLN A 363 9.44 12.75 -26.69
N PRO A 364 9.66 11.54 -27.22
CA PRO A 364 10.29 10.47 -26.45
C PRO A 364 11.62 10.95 -25.86
N ASP A 365 11.84 10.65 -24.58
CA ASP A 365 13.09 10.95 -23.90
C ASP A 365 14.24 10.27 -24.69
N THR A 366 15.21 11.07 -25.15
CA THR A 366 16.35 10.59 -25.94
C THR A 366 17.66 11.08 -25.35
N ILE A 367 18.73 10.30 -25.53
CA ILE A 367 20.09 10.68 -25.15
C ILE A 367 20.88 10.82 -26.46
N LEU A 368 21.43 12.01 -26.72
CA LEU A 368 22.15 12.33 -27.96
C LEU A 368 21.32 12.02 -29.23
N GLY A 369 20.00 12.24 -29.17
CA GLY A 369 19.07 11.99 -30.28
C GLY A 369 18.89 10.50 -30.62
N LYS A 370 19.13 9.61 -29.66
CA LYS A 370 18.93 8.16 -29.77
C LYS A 370 18.05 7.64 -28.62
N PRO A 371 17.20 6.63 -28.86
CA PRO A 371 16.35 6.03 -27.84
C PRO A 371 17.20 5.25 -26.82
N TYR A 372 16.61 4.95 -25.66
CA TYR A 372 17.23 4.09 -24.66
C TYR A 372 16.25 3.03 -24.15
N TRP A 373 16.79 1.89 -23.74
CA TRP A 373 16.06 0.81 -23.07
C TRP A 373 16.63 0.60 -21.67
N ILE A 374 15.74 0.53 -20.69
CA ILE A 374 16.13 0.20 -19.32
C ILE A 374 16.30 -1.32 -19.24
N ASN A 375 17.42 -1.77 -18.69
CA ASN A 375 17.64 -3.18 -18.43
C ASN A 375 18.26 -3.34 -17.03
N GLN A 376 17.47 -3.87 -16.11
CA GLN A 376 17.89 -4.02 -14.71
C GLN A 376 18.98 -5.09 -14.52
N ASP A 377 19.20 -5.96 -15.51
CA ASP A 377 20.28 -6.95 -15.48
C ASP A 377 21.63 -6.37 -15.95
N MET A 378 21.66 -5.12 -16.43
CA MET A 378 22.92 -4.38 -16.62
C MET A 378 23.52 -4.00 -15.26
N ALA A 379 24.85 -4.01 -15.19
CA ALA A 379 25.55 -3.66 -13.96
C ALA A 379 25.33 -2.18 -13.58
N THR A 380 25.22 -1.94 -12.27
CA THR A 380 25.19 -0.59 -11.70
C THR A 380 26.58 0.05 -11.73
N ILE A 381 26.65 1.37 -11.57
CA ILE A 381 27.92 2.11 -11.56
C ILE A 381 28.77 1.66 -10.37
N ALA A 382 29.87 0.99 -10.67
CA ALA A 382 30.95 0.66 -9.75
C ALA A 382 32.23 0.40 -10.56
N VAL A 383 33.37 0.39 -9.88
CA VAL A 383 34.71 0.17 -10.45
C VAL A 383 34.72 -1.10 -11.32
N ASN A 384 35.30 -1.02 -12.52
CA ASN A 384 35.38 -2.09 -13.53
C ASN A 384 34.05 -2.60 -14.12
N ASN A 385 32.90 -2.07 -13.70
CA ASN A 385 31.61 -2.54 -14.23
C ASN A 385 31.37 -2.06 -15.67
N LYS A 386 30.77 -2.94 -16.46
CA LYS A 386 30.21 -2.65 -17.77
C LYS A 386 28.80 -2.08 -17.60
N THR A 387 28.66 -0.77 -17.70
CA THR A 387 27.49 -0.05 -17.16
C THR A 387 26.52 0.48 -18.21
N VAL A 388 27.05 0.84 -19.38
CA VAL A 388 26.26 1.40 -20.50
C VAL A 388 26.66 0.68 -21.78
N ALA A 389 25.67 0.27 -22.56
CA ALA A 389 25.88 -0.22 -23.92
C ALA A 389 25.27 0.76 -24.93
N PHE A 390 25.93 0.90 -26.07
CA PHE A 390 25.47 1.72 -27.18
C PHE A 390 25.83 1.07 -28.52
N GLY A 391 24.90 1.14 -29.47
CA GLY A 391 25.08 0.63 -30.82
C GLY A 391 23.79 0.09 -31.39
N ASP A 392 23.90 -0.70 -32.47
CA ASP A 392 22.76 -1.30 -33.16
C ASP A 392 22.42 -2.67 -32.56
N PHE A 393 21.37 -2.72 -31.73
CA PHE A 393 20.90 -3.95 -31.09
C PHE A 393 20.26 -4.93 -32.08
N SER A 394 19.95 -4.51 -33.32
CA SER A 394 19.46 -5.45 -34.35
C SER A 394 20.51 -6.51 -34.70
N LYS A 395 21.80 -6.26 -34.43
CA LYS A 395 22.89 -7.23 -34.63
C LYS A 395 22.96 -8.27 -33.52
N TYR A 396 22.36 -8.02 -32.36
CA TYR A 396 22.14 -9.06 -31.36
C TYR A 396 20.90 -9.87 -31.74
N LYS A 397 21.08 -11.16 -31.99
CA LYS A 397 19.99 -12.05 -32.39
C LYS A 397 19.63 -12.98 -31.24
N ILE A 398 18.34 -13.08 -30.96
CA ILE A 398 17.77 -14.04 -30.00
C ILE A 398 17.06 -15.11 -30.82
N ARG A 399 17.56 -16.34 -30.77
CA ARG A 399 16.90 -17.49 -31.36
C ARG A 399 15.96 -18.12 -30.35
N GLU A 400 14.70 -18.26 -30.70
CA GLU A 400 13.71 -18.97 -29.88
C GLU A 400 13.34 -20.28 -30.59
N VAL A 401 13.48 -21.40 -29.89
CA VAL A 401 13.16 -22.73 -30.43
C VAL A 401 11.83 -23.18 -29.86
N ARG A 402 10.80 -23.17 -30.71
CA ARG A 402 9.39 -23.35 -30.34
C ARG A 402 8.91 -22.32 -29.29
N GLN A 403 7.63 -22.43 -28.95
CA GLN A 403 7.03 -21.61 -27.90
C GLN A 403 7.38 -22.14 -26.51
N ILE A 404 7.12 -21.32 -25.49
CA ILE A 404 7.23 -21.74 -24.09
C ILE A 404 6.31 -22.94 -23.82
N GLY A 405 6.88 -23.99 -23.24
CA GLY A 405 6.15 -25.19 -22.84
C GLY A 405 5.81 -25.14 -21.35
N LEU A 406 4.54 -25.36 -21.01
CA LEU A 406 4.09 -25.60 -19.64
C LEU A 406 3.81 -27.09 -19.47
N VAL A 407 4.38 -27.68 -18.42
CA VAL A 407 4.23 -29.10 -18.08
C VAL A 407 3.61 -29.22 -16.70
N LYS A 408 2.54 -30.03 -16.63
CA LYS A 408 1.88 -30.43 -15.38
C LYS A 408 2.24 -31.88 -15.07
N ALA A 409 3.20 -32.07 -14.16
CA ALA A 409 3.66 -33.38 -13.73
C ALA A 409 2.77 -33.93 -12.61
N GLN A 410 1.78 -34.75 -12.98
CA GLN A 410 0.84 -35.37 -12.04
C GLN A 410 1.38 -36.69 -11.45
N GLU A 411 2.05 -37.49 -12.27
CA GLU A 411 2.46 -38.85 -11.89
C GLU A 411 3.69 -38.86 -10.96
N ARG A 412 4.57 -37.87 -11.07
CA ARG A 412 5.85 -37.84 -10.34
C ARG A 412 5.72 -37.55 -8.85
N PHE A 413 4.70 -36.77 -8.44
CA PHE A 413 4.54 -36.27 -7.07
C PHE A 413 3.23 -36.74 -6.42
N ILE A 414 2.65 -37.82 -6.98
CA ILE A 414 1.37 -38.36 -6.53
C ILE A 414 1.44 -38.99 -5.14
N ASP A 415 2.63 -39.45 -4.72
CA ASP A 415 2.92 -39.97 -3.38
C ASP A 415 2.64 -38.94 -2.28
N LEU A 416 2.88 -37.66 -2.57
CA LEU A 416 2.58 -36.54 -1.69
C LEU A 416 1.22 -35.89 -1.97
N MET A 417 0.41 -36.46 -2.86
CA MET A 417 -0.83 -35.86 -3.38
C MET A 417 -0.62 -34.44 -3.93
N GLN A 418 0.50 -34.23 -4.65
CA GLN A 418 0.87 -32.94 -5.22
C GLN A 418 0.98 -33.01 -6.75
N ILE A 419 0.78 -31.87 -7.40
CA ILE A 419 1.01 -31.67 -8.82
C ILE A 419 2.16 -30.68 -9.01
N GLY A 420 3.14 -31.03 -9.84
CA GLY A 420 4.27 -30.15 -10.17
C GLY A 420 4.03 -29.35 -11.45
N PHE A 421 4.15 -28.03 -11.38
CA PHE A 421 4.12 -27.14 -12.54
C PHE A 421 5.54 -26.73 -12.93
N LEU A 422 5.86 -26.86 -14.21
CA LEU A 422 7.16 -26.51 -14.78
C LEU A 422 6.96 -25.75 -16.09
N ALA A 423 7.56 -24.57 -16.23
CA ALA A 423 7.69 -23.93 -17.53
C ALA A 423 9.12 -24.15 -18.05
N TYR A 424 9.25 -24.39 -19.34
CA TYR A 424 10.53 -24.48 -20.02
C TYR A 424 10.49 -23.78 -21.39
N GLN A 425 11.64 -23.26 -21.81
CA GLN A 425 11.82 -22.68 -23.13
C GLN A 425 13.22 -23.01 -23.61
N ARG A 426 13.36 -23.19 -24.92
CA ARG A 426 14.65 -23.44 -25.56
C ARG A 426 15.03 -22.20 -26.36
N PHE A 427 16.21 -21.65 -26.12
CA PHE A 427 16.62 -20.43 -26.81
C PHE A 427 18.15 -20.30 -26.85
N ASP A 428 18.63 -19.37 -27.68
CA ASP A 428 20.00 -18.92 -27.70
C ASP A 428 20.07 -17.44 -28.04
N GLY A 429 21.18 -16.79 -27.75
CA GLY A 429 21.43 -15.38 -27.99
C GLY A 429 22.91 -15.17 -28.25
N ASN A 430 23.22 -14.42 -29.32
CA ASN A 430 24.59 -14.06 -29.65
C ASN A 430 24.64 -12.78 -30.51
N LEU A 431 25.79 -12.09 -30.45
CA LEU A 431 26.05 -10.89 -31.23
C LEU A 431 26.64 -11.27 -32.59
N LEU A 432 26.05 -10.77 -33.67
CA LEU A 432 26.64 -10.84 -35.01
C LEU A 432 27.67 -9.72 -35.16
N ASP A 433 28.92 -10.05 -34.87
CA ASP A 433 30.06 -9.15 -35.04
C ASP A 433 31.02 -9.70 -36.09
N ALA A 434 31.13 -8.99 -37.23
CA ALA A 434 32.05 -9.33 -38.29
C ALA A 434 33.43 -8.66 -38.11
N GLY A 435 33.72 -8.04 -36.96
CA GLY A 435 35.00 -7.37 -36.67
C GLY A 435 34.96 -5.84 -36.78
N THR A 436 33.80 -5.28 -37.09
CA THR A 436 33.53 -3.83 -37.12
C THR A 436 32.78 -3.33 -35.88
N HIS A 437 32.43 -4.24 -34.95
CA HIS A 437 31.90 -3.95 -33.62
C HIS A 437 30.63 -3.05 -33.62
N PRO A 438 29.47 -3.58 -33.99
CA PRO A 438 28.22 -2.82 -34.07
C PRO A 438 27.65 -2.37 -32.71
N LEU A 439 28.07 -3.05 -31.63
CA LEU A 439 27.67 -2.77 -30.26
C LEU A 439 28.92 -2.61 -29.40
N LYS A 440 28.97 -1.52 -28.63
CA LYS A 440 30.09 -1.20 -27.74
C LYS A 440 29.63 -0.87 -26.34
N ILE A 441 30.55 -1.01 -25.38
CA ILE A 441 30.27 -0.86 -23.95
C ILE A 441 31.16 0.21 -23.33
N LEU A 442 30.56 0.97 -22.40
CA LEU A 442 31.26 1.84 -21.46
C LEU A 442 31.66 1.05 -20.22
N VAL A 443 32.96 1.02 -19.95
CA VAL A 443 33.53 0.39 -18.76
C VAL A 443 33.88 1.46 -17.74
N GLN A 444 33.50 1.26 -16.49
CA GLN A 444 33.88 2.14 -15.40
C GLN A 444 35.36 2.00 -15.07
N ASN A 445 36.07 3.10 -14.86
CA ASN A 445 37.49 3.08 -14.51
C ASN A 445 37.77 2.19 -13.29
N ALA A 446 38.96 1.58 -13.28
CA ALA A 446 39.48 0.76 -12.20
C ALA A 446 40.00 1.59 -11.00
N SER A 447 40.34 2.86 -11.25
CA SER A 447 41.04 3.77 -10.33
C SER A 447 40.25 5.03 -10.04
#